data_AF-A0A3G3K2K4-F1
#
_entry.id   AF-A0A3G3K2K4-F1
#
_cell.length_a   1.000
_cell.length_b   1.000
_cell.length_c   1.000
_cell.angle_alpha   90.00
_cell.angle_beta   90.00
_cell.angle_gamma   90.00
#
_symmetry.space_group_name_H-M   'P 1'
#
loop_
_entity.id
_entity.type
_entity.pdbx_description
1 polymer ?
#
loop_
_entity_poly.entity_id
_entity_poly.type
_entity_poly.pdbx_seq_one_letter_code
_entity_poly.pdbx_strand_id
1 'polypeptide(L)'
;MAKKGQKFVTYSFETKKKAIEMRLQGMTKQKVAEVLGIEDITRLKVWMRRYKQMGEYGLMDHRGKRKEYVDEDRYVRRLEMENAVLKKWLAITKAEVYQRNIGSSMSSVKTLASLSSVRKSAFPAVDTTPM
;
A
#
# COMPACT_ATOMS: atom_id res chain seq x y z
N MET A 1 23.73 -38.07 9.23
CA MET A 1 22.53 -38.64 8.57
C MET A 1 21.49 -38.98 9.63
N ALA A 2 20.20 -38.94 9.29
CA ALA A 2 19.14 -39.36 10.21
C ALA A 2 19.23 -40.87 10.48
N LYS A 3 19.01 -41.30 11.73
CA LYS A 3 19.04 -42.73 12.09
C LYS A 3 17.70 -43.38 11.75
N LYS A 4 17.71 -44.62 11.25
CA LYS A 4 16.48 -45.40 10.98
C LYS A 4 15.65 -45.50 12.26
N GLY A 5 14.37 -45.11 12.21
CA GLY A 5 13.47 -45.07 13.37
C GLY A 5 13.50 -43.78 14.19
N GLN A 6 14.27 -42.76 13.80
CA GLN A 6 14.26 -41.47 14.49
C GLN A 6 12.90 -40.77 14.34
N LYS A 7 12.23 -40.52 15.48
CA LYS A 7 11.01 -39.71 15.53
C LYS A 7 11.39 -38.23 15.57
N PHE A 8 10.81 -37.44 14.66
CA PHE A 8 10.98 -35.99 14.65
C PHE A 8 9.77 -35.33 15.28
N VAL A 9 10.01 -34.54 16.34
CA VAL A 9 8.97 -33.69 16.92
C VAL A 9 8.77 -32.48 16.03
N THR A 10 7.53 -32.28 15.59
CA THR A 10 7.09 -31.12 14.80
C THR A 10 6.27 -30.19 15.66
N TYR A 11 6.59 -28.89 15.61
CA TYR A 11 5.82 -27.85 16.29
C TYR A 11 5.01 -27.06 15.26
N SER A 12 3.77 -26.69 15.64
CA SER A 12 2.90 -25.85 14.81
C SER A 12 3.49 -24.45 14.62
N PHE A 13 3.01 -23.74 13.61
CA PHE A 13 3.41 -22.35 13.37
C PHE A 13 3.09 -21.46 14.57
N GLU A 14 1.93 -21.64 15.19
CA GLU A 14 1.48 -20.89 16.35
C GLU A 14 2.41 -21.07 17.55
N THR A 15 2.81 -22.31 17.86
CA THR A 15 3.77 -22.59 18.94
C THR A 15 5.09 -21.89 18.69
N LYS A 16 5.58 -21.90 17.44
CA LYS A 16 6.82 -21.20 17.06
C LYS A 16 6.67 -19.70 17.23
N LYS A 17 5.56 -19.12 16.77
CA LYS A 17 5.28 -17.69 16.85
C LYS A 17 5.21 -17.22 18.30
N LYS A 18 4.43 -17.91 19.14
CA LYS A 18 4.35 -17.65 20.58
C LYS A 18 5.72 -17.74 21.26
N ALA A 19 6.55 -18.72 20.89
CA ALA A 19 7.90 -18.83 21.42
C ALA A 19 8.79 -17.63 21.09
N ILE A 20 8.63 -17.05 19.89
CA ILE A 20 9.35 -15.84 19.47
C ILE A 20 8.82 -14.62 20.23
N GLU A 21 7.51 -14.45 20.34
CA GLU A 21 6.89 -13.35 21.10
C GLU A 21 7.39 -13.31 22.54
N MET A 22 7.39 -14.46 23.23
CA MET A 22 7.93 -14.56 24.60
C MET A 22 9.44 -14.22 24.67
N ARG A 23 10.22 -14.56 23.63
CA ARG A 23 11.64 -14.18 23.55
C ARG A 23 11.84 -12.69 23.31
N LEU A 24 10.96 -12.04 22.55
CA LEU A 24 10.97 -10.60 22.34
C LEU A 24 10.57 -9.84 23.62
N GLN A 25 9.67 -10.40 24.42
CA GLN A 25 9.33 -9.92 25.76
C GLN A 25 10.46 -10.09 26.79
N GLY A 26 11.61 -10.65 26.39
CA GLY A 26 12.80 -10.77 27.25
C GLY A 26 12.89 -12.09 28.03
N MET A 27 11.96 -13.03 27.87
CA MET A 27 12.03 -14.30 28.58
C MET A 27 13.24 -15.13 28.16
N THR A 28 13.81 -15.90 29.10
CA THR A 28 14.94 -16.79 28.80
C THR A 28 14.51 -17.97 27.92
N LYS A 29 15.45 -18.52 27.13
CA LYS A 29 15.18 -19.68 26.27
C LYS A 29 14.66 -20.89 27.05
N GLN A 30 15.16 -21.08 28.28
CA GLN A 30 14.76 -22.16 29.17
C GLN A 30 13.31 -21.98 29.61
N LYS A 31 12.92 -20.78 30.07
CA LYS A 31 11.54 -20.54 30.51
C LYS A 31 10.54 -20.69 29.36
N VAL A 32 10.89 -20.21 28.18
CA VAL A 32 10.04 -20.38 26.98
C VAL A 32 9.87 -21.87 26.63
N ALA A 33 10.94 -22.66 26.71
CA ALA A 33 10.88 -24.09 26.44
C ALA A 33 10.02 -24.84 27.47
N GLU A 34 10.12 -24.49 28.75
CA GLU A 34 9.31 -25.04 29.83
C GLU A 34 7.82 -24.73 29.63
N VAL A 35 7.47 -23.46 29.38
CA VAL A 35 6.08 -23.01 29.23
C VAL A 35 5.40 -23.61 27.99
N LEU A 36 6.15 -23.81 26.90
CA LEU A 36 5.63 -24.32 25.64
C LEU A 36 5.86 -25.83 25.43
N GLY A 37 6.43 -26.53 26.43
CA GLY A 37 6.73 -27.96 26.32
C GLY A 37 7.71 -28.29 25.18
N ILE A 38 8.67 -27.41 24.90
CA ILE A 38 9.67 -27.62 23.85
C ILE A 38 10.83 -28.43 24.43
N GLU A 39 10.95 -29.69 24.01
CA GLU A 39 12.02 -30.59 24.44
C GLU A 39 13.42 -30.09 24.09
N ASP A 40 13.57 -29.46 22.91
CA ASP A 40 14.88 -29.05 22.39
C ASP A 40 15.04 -27.52 22.32
N ILE A 41 15.77 -26.98 23.29
CA ILE A 41 16.08 -25.55 23.41
C ILE A 41 16.86 -25.04 22.18
N THR A 42 17.61 -25.90 21.48
CA THR A 42 18.37 -25.48 20.29
C THR A 42 17.45 -25.12 19.13
N ARG A 43 16.26 -25.72 19.03
CA ARG A 43 15.25 -25.34 18.04
C ARG A 43 14.83 -23.88 18.18
N LEU A 44 14.68 -23.41 19.42
CA LEU A 44 14.33 -22.02 19.69
C LEU A 44 15.42 -21.04 19.19
N LYS A 45 16.70 -21.43 19.25
CA LYS A 45 17.79 -20.64 18.66
C LYS A 45 17.65 -20.55 17.14
N VAL A 46 17.32 -21.68 16.48
CA VAL A 46 17.13 -21.73 15.02
C VAL A 46 15.94 -20.88 14.60
N TRP A 47 14.81 -20.95 15.33
CA TRP A 47 13.63 -20.14 15.05
C TRP A 47 13.92 -18.65 15.21
N MET A 48 14.59 -18.24 16.29
CA MET A 48 15.01 -16.85 16.48
C MET A 48 15.91 -16.36 15.35
N ARG A 49 16.86 -17.19 14.88
CA ARG A 49 17.73 -16.82 13.76
C ARG A 49 16.93 -16.59 12.48
N ARG A 50 16.02 -17.51 12.15
CA ARG A 50 15.16 -17.39 10.95
C ARG A 50 14.22 -16.20 11.04
N TYR A 51 13.66 -15.95 12.21
CA TYR A 51 12.80 -14.80 12.47
C TYR A 51 13.56 -13.48 12.26
N LYS A 52 14.81 -13.37 12.72
CA LYS A 52 15.64 -12.18 12.44
C LYS A 52 15.94 -11.95 10.96
N GLN A 53 15.96 -13.00 10.15
CA GLN A 53 16.30 -12.92 8.73
C GLN A 53 15.09 -12.65 7.83
N MET A 54 13.95 -13.29 8.13
CA MET A 54 12.77 -13.31 7.25
C MET A 54 11.47 -12.96 7.99
N GLY A 55 11.52 -12.55 9.26
CA GLY A 55 10.34 -12.33 10.09
C GLY A 55 9.52 -13.61 10.29
N GLU A 56 8.19 -13.45 10.37
CA GLU A 56 7.25 -14.57 10.53
C GLU A 56 7.34 -15.58 9.39
N TYR A 57 7.67 -15.13 8.17
CA TYR A 57 7.86 -16.01 7.02
C TYR A 57 8.90 -17.10 7.30
N GLY A 58 9.97 -16.78 8.03
CA GLY A 58 11.02 -17.74 8.40
C GLY A 58 10.58 -18.86 9.36
N LEU A 59 9.42 -18.75 10.00
CA LEU A 59 8.87 -19.76 10.92
C LEU A 59 7.94 -20.76 10.21
N MET A 60 7.45 -20.41 9.02
CA MET A 60 6.57 -21.27 8.23
C MET A 60 7.32 -22.52 7.75
N ASP A 61 6.61 -23.65 7.63
CA ASP A 61 7.17 -24.82 6.95
C ASP A 61 6.97 -24.66 5.44
N HIS A 62 8.07 -24.83 4.70
CA HIS A 62 8.12 -24.69 3.25
C HIS A 62 8.32 -26.05 2.57
N ARG A 63 8.47 -27.14 3.35
CA ARG A 63 8.56 -28.49 2.82
C ARG A 63 7.28 -28.81 2.04
N GLY A 64 7.43 -29.38 0.85
CA GLY A 64 6.32 -29.76 -0.01
C GLY A 64 5.64 -28.61 -0.76
N LYS A 65 5.97 -27.35 -0.47
CA LYS A 65 5.54 -26.20 -1.28
C LYS A 65 6.51 -26.03 -2.44
N ARG A 66 6.16 -26.57 -3.62
CA ARG A 66 6.84 -26.16 -4.85
C ARG A 66 6.56 -24.67 -5.03
N LYS A 67 7.61 -23.85 -5.17
CA LYS A 67 7.44 -22.49 -5.68
C LYS A 67 6.80 -22.64 -7.06
N GLU A 68 5.56 -22.21 -7.22
CA GLU A 68 4.99 -22.05 -8.54
C GLU A 68 5.90 -21.04 -9.26
N TYR A 69 6.40 -21.42 -10.43
CA TYR A 69 7.23 -20.52 -11.22
C TYR A 69 6.34 -19.38 -11.70
N VAL A 70 6.42 -18.25 -11.02
CA VAL A 70 5.86 -16.99 -11.49
C VAL A 70 7.01 -16.27 -12.16
N ASP A 71 6.84 -15.97 -13.44
CA ASP A 71 7.74 -15.10 -14.20
C ASP A 71 7.60 -13.67 -13.63
N GLU A 72 8.40 -13.38 -12.59
CA GLU A 72 8.37 -12.13 -11.84
C GLU A 72 8.55 -10.93 -12.78
N ASP A 73 9.44 -11.05 -13.77
CA ASP A 73 9.70 -10.01 -14.77
C ASP A 73 8.46 -9.72 -15.62
N ARG A 74 7.73 -10.75 -16.06
CA ARG A 74 6.47 -10.58 -16.79
C ARG A 74 5.41 -9.89 -15.94
N TYR A 75 5.32 -10.25 -14.66
CA TYR A 75 4.35 -9.65 -13.75
C TYR A 75 4.67 -8.18 -13.49
N VAL A 76 5.95 -7.86 -13.25
CA VAL A 76 6.43 -6.48 -13.06
C VAL A 76 6.16 -5.66 -14.32
N ARG A 77 6.52 -6.15 -15.51
CA ARG A 77 6.25 -5.46 -16.78
C ARG A 77 4.76 -5.18 -16.97
N ARG A 78 3.88 -6.14 -16.66
CA ARG A 78 2.43 -5.93 -16.72
C ARG A 78 2.01 -4.78 -15.79
N LEU A 79 2.43 -4.82 -14.54
CA LEU A 79 2.10 -3.80 -13.54
C LEU A 79 2.63 -2.42 -13.90
N GLU A 80 3.83 -2.34 -14.48
CA GLU A 80 4.41 -1.08 -14.95
C GLU A 80 3.59 -0.48 -16.10
N MET A 81 3.16 -1.31 -17.06
CA MET A 81 2.29 -0.86 -18.14
C MET A 81 0.93 -0.39 -17.62
N GLU A 82 0.31 -1.14 -16.71
CA GLU A 82 -0.97 -0.76 -16.09
C GLU A 82 -0.85 0.56 -15.34
N ASN A 83 0.20 0.72 -14.52
CA ASN A 83 0.50 1.97 -13.84
C ASN A 83 0.73 3.13 -14.80
N ALA A 84 1.40 2.90 -15.94
CA ALA A 84 1.62 3.93 -16.94
C ALA A 84 0.30 4.39 -17.59
N VAL A 85 -0.59 3.46 -17.93
CA VAL A 85 -1.92 3.76 -18.48
C VAL A 85 -2.76 4.54 -17.45
N LEU A 86 -2.81 4.07 -16.20
CA LEU A 86 -3.56 4.72 -15.12
C LEU A 86 -3.06 6.14 -14.86
N LYS A 87 -1.74 6.36 -14.85
CA LYS A 87 -1.14 7.69 -14.71
C LYS A 87 -1.53 8.63 -15.86
N LYS A 88 -1.51 8.14 -17.11
CA LYS A 88 -1.95 8.92 -18.28
C LYS A 88 -3.44 9.28 -18.20
N TRP A 89 -4.29 8.31 -17.84
CA TRP A 89 -5.71 8.54 -17.69
C TRP A 89 -6.01 9.57 -16.57
N LEU A 90 -5.30 9.47 -15.45
CA LEU A 90 -5.38 10.45 -14.36
C LEU A 90 -4.96 11.86 -14.82
N ALA A 91 -3.91 11.97 -15.65
CA ALA A 91 -3.46 13.25 -16.19
C ALA A 91 -4.51 13.89 -17.10
N ILE A 92 -5.12 13.10 -18.01
CA ILE A 92 -6.18 13.55 -18.91
C ILE A 92 -7.40 14.02 -18.11
N THR A 93 -7.90 13.17 -17.20
CA THR A 93 -9.09 13.50 -16.39
C THR A 93 -8.87 14.74 -15.53
N LYS A 94 -7.72 14.88 -14.88
CA LYS A 94 -7.37 16.10 -14.14
C LYS A 94 -7.33 17.32 -15.05
N ALA A 95 -6.65 17.23 -16.21
CA ALA A 95 -6.56 18.32 -17.16
C ALA A 95 -7.94 18.76 -17.67
N GLU A 96 -8.83 17.81 -17.97
CA GLU A 96 -10.21 18.12 -18.36
C GLU A 96 -10.99 18.83 -17.25
N VAL A 97 -10.84 18.41 -15.99
CA VAL A 97 -11.50 19.07 -14.85
C VAL A 97 -10.98 20.50 -14.67
N TYR A 98 -9.66 20.73 -14.80
CA TYR A 98 -9.09 22.08 -14.77
C TYR A 98 -9.58 22.93 -15.94
N GLN A 99 -9.66 22.38 -17.15
CA GLN A 99 -10.17 23.11 -18.31
C GLN A 99 -11.67 23.41 -18.21
N ARG A 100 -12.49 22.51 -17.65
CA ARG A 100 -13.91 22.79 -17.38
C ARG A 100 -14.09 23.91 -16.35
N ASN A 101 -13.28 23.94 -15.30
CA ASN A 101 -13.32 25.01 -14.29
C ASN A 101 -12.88 26.37 -14.87
N ILE A 102 -11.81 26.41 -15.67
CA ILE A 102 -11.35 27.63 -16.33
C ILE A 102 -12.37 28.09 -17.39
N GLY A 103 -12.94 27.16 -18.17
CA GLY A 103 -13.98 27.45 -19.15
C GLY A 103 -15.27 28.00 -18.54
N SER A 104 -15.68 27.48 -17.37
CA SER A 104 -16.82 27.98 -16.60
C SER A 104 -16.57 29.35 -15.97
N SER A 105 -15.32 29.67 -15.63
CA SER A 105 -14.92 31.00 -15.18
C SER A 105 -14.93 32.00 -16.36
N MET A 106 -14.29 31.65 -17.47
CA MET A 106 -14.19 32.48 -18.68
C MET A 106 -15.55 32.78 -19.34
N SER A 107 -16.50 31.84 -19.31
CA SER A 107 -17.87 32.08 -19.80
C SER A 107 -18.60 33.14 -18.97
N SER A 108 -18.38 33.16 -17.65
CA SER A 108 -18.93 34.15 -16.72
C SER A 108 -18.32 35.54 -16.90
N VAL A 109 -17.02 35.64 -17.21
CA VAL A 109 -16.38 36.95 -17.51
C VAL A 109 -16.87 37.53 -18.84
N LYS A 110 -17.11 36.67 -19.85
CA LYS A 110 -17.62 37.09 -21.17
C LYS A 110 -19.05 37.62 -21.09
N THR A 111 -19.93 36.98 -20.31
CA THR A 111 -21.30 37.48 -20.10
C THR A 111 -21.30 38.83 -19.37
N LEU A 112 -20.46 39.01 -18.34
CA LEU A 112 -20.32 40.28 -17.63
C LEU A 112 -19.76 41.42 -18.51
N ALA A 113 -18.77 41.11 -19.37
CA ALA A 113 -18.22 42.07 -20.32
C ALA A 113 -19.23 42.49 -21.39
N SER A 114 -20.10 41.56 -21.83
CA SER A 114 -21.17 41.88 -22.77
C SER A 114 -22.28 42.73 -22.12
N LEU A 115 -22.61 42.45 -20.85
CA LEU A 115 -23.59 43.23 -20.06
C LEU A 115 -23.12 44.66 -19.79
N SER A 116 -21.83 44.87 -19.52
CA SER A 116 -21.26 46.21 -19.30
C SER A 116 -21.22 47.05 -20.57
N SER A 117 -21.04 46.42 -21.74
CA SER A 117 -21.09 47.09 -23.04
C SER A 117 -22.51 47.55 -23.40
N VAL A 118 -23.54 46.75 -23.10
CA VAL A 118 -24.95 47.11 -23.33
C VAL A 118 -25.43 48.19 -22.36
N ARG A 119 -24.93 48.22 -21.12
CA ARG A 119 -25.29 49.25 -20.13
C ARG A 119 -24.78 50.65 -20.50
N LYS A 120 -23.67 50.75 -21.23
CA LYS A 120 -23.12 52.02 -21.72
C LYS A 120 -23.93 52.65 -22.86
N SER A 121 -24.75 51.87 -23.58
CA SER A 121 -25.57 52.35 -24.69
C SER A 121 -27.03 52.65 -24.32
N ALA A 122 -27.45 52.41 -23.08
CA ALA A 122 -28.87 52.44 -22.68
C ALA A 122 -29.28 53.65 -21.80
N PHE A 123 -28.38 54.58 -21.50
CA PHE A 123 -28.73 55.80 -20.76
C PHE A 123 -28.58 57.04 -21.67
N PRO A 124 -29.68 57.63 -22.20
CA PRO A 124 -29.61 58.97 -22.73
C PRO A 124 -29.36 59.96 -21.59
N ALA A 125 -28.44 60.89 -21.79
CA ALA A 125 -28.18 62.00 -20.88
C ALA A 125 -29.50 62.76 -20.63
N VAL A 126 -30.04 62.67 -19.42
CA VAL A 126 -31.10 63.56 -18.97
C VAL A 126 -30.42 64.85 -18.54
N ASP A 127 -30.57 65.88 -19.38
CA ASP A 127 -30.15 67.25 -19.09
C ASP A 127 -30.83 67.72 -17.80
N THR A 128 -30.05 67.81 -16.73
CA THR A 128 -30.43 68.57 -15.54
C THR A 128 -29.78 69.94 -15.65
N THR A 129 -30.52 70.90 -16.19
CA THR A 129 -30.16 72.32 -16.16
C THR A 129 -30.61 72.90 -14.81
N PRO A 130 -29.73 73.39 -13.93
CA PRO A 130 -30.15 74.19 -12.79
C PRO A 130 -30.11 75.69 -13.16
N MET A 131 -31.12 76.44 -12.72
CA MET A 131 -31.04 77.89 -12.51
C MET A 131 -30.45 78.17 -11.13
#